data_AF-A0A191UFI4-F1
#
_entry.id   AF-A0A191UFI4-F1
#
_cell.length_a   1.000
_cell.length_b   1.000
_cell.length_c   1.000
_cell.angle_alpha   90.00
_cell.angle_beta   90.00
_cell.angle_gamma   90.00
#
_symmetry.space_group_name_H-M   'P 1'
#
loop_
_entity.id
_entity.type
_entity.pdbx_description
1 polymer ?
#
loop_
_entity_poly.entity_id
_entity_poly.type
_entity_poly.pdbx_seq_one_letter_code
_entity_poly.pdbx_strand_id
1 'polypeptide(L)'
;MINRVLNPGPVDSSPENNNKPNEEASGDIKSKRGCERIQKIINEKRDLEKQVEDLQVTVVSLQDALHKYEIESQFVDNAMSVSNKQKKPAELVLEAKHQIIKYLNSREDEVDHSAKAQCFYKYLTDPFYMQVFVQTNKPEQWQSTIESIYNSIGMPEPSFANAKITPLQTLQPIRARTSTLGAPLASSENPMDRIAQHLGNMGI
;
A
#
# COMPACT_ATOMS: atom_id res chain seq x y z
N MET A 1 13.64 64.15 -1.62
CA MET A 1 14.76 64.30 -2.57
C MET A 1 14.32 63.75 -3.93
N ILE A 2 14.16 64.67 -4.90
CA ILE A 2 14.31 64.57 -6.38
C ILE A 2 13.88 63.26 -7.09
N ASN A 3 12.78 63.10 -7.85
CA ASN A 3 12.02 63.81 -8.93
C ASN A 3 12.45 63.55 -10.41
N ARG A 4 11.41 63.33 -11.25
CA ARG A 4 11.25 63.31 -12.74
C ARG A 4 11.64 62.00 -13.45
N VAL A 5 10.79 61.25 -14.19
CA VAL A 5 9.61 61.50 -15.07
C VAL A 5 9.86 62.52 -16.18
N LEU A 6 9.96 62.03 -17.43
CA LEU A 6 9.43 62.64 -18.67
C LEU A 6 9.11 61.53 -19.72
N ASN A 7 7.82 61.37 -20.01
CA ASN A 7 7.22 60.84 -21.27
C ASN A 7 7.21 61.99 -22.33
N PRO A 8 6.59 61.97 -23.56
CA PRO A 8 5.74 60.99 -24.27
C PRO A 8 6.04 60.80 -25.80
N GLY A 9 5.42 59.84 -26.51
CA GLY A 9 4.33 60.14 -27.47
C GLY A 9 4.53 59.50 -28.87
N PRO A 10 3.49 59.43 -29.73
CA PRO A 10 3.14 58.27 -30.58
C PRO A 10 3.43 58.46 -32.08
N VAL A 11 3.49 57.37 -32.86
CA VAL A 11 3.33 57.42 -34.33
C VAL A 11 2.57 56.19 -34.82
N ASP A 12 1.32 56.42 -35.25
CA ASP A 12 0.55 55.58 -36.15
C ASP A 12 1.32 55.27 -37.44
N SER A 13 1.19 54.06 -37.98
CA SER A 13 1.01 53.81 -39.43
C SER A 13 0.85 52.31 -39.70
N SER A 14 -0.39 51.88 -39.93
CA SER A 14 -0.68 50.86 -40.94
C SER A 14 -1.03 51.61 -42.23
N PRO A 15 -0.49 51.22 -43.39
CA PRO A 15 -1.40 50.66 -44.39
C PRO A 15 -0.78 49.59 -45.32
N GLU A 16 -1.68 48.78 -45.89
CA GLU A 16 -1.71 48.21 -47.25
C GLU A 16 -0.49 47.40 -47.73
N ASN A 17 -0.66 46.07 -47.86
CA ASN A 17 -1.13 45.43 -49.10
C ASN A 17 -0.61 46.14 -50.36
N ASN A 18 0.39 45.56 -51.03
CA ASN A 18 0.37 45.29 -52.46
C ASN A 18 1.72 44.73 -52.94
N ASN A 19 1.62 43.87 -53.97
CA ASN A 19 2.66 43.43 -54.89
C ASN A 19 3.52 42.25 -54.39
N LYS A 20 3.66 41.15 -55.11
CA LYS A 20 3.27 40.76 -56.47
C LYS A 20 3.58 39.26 -56.54
N PRO A 21 2.85 38.42 -57.30
CA PRO A 21 3.37 37.10 -57.65
C PRO A 21 4.74 37.31 -58.31
N ASN A 22 5.74 36.57 -57.83
CA ASN A 22 7.09 36.58 -58.35
C ASN A 22 7.07 35.98 -59.77
N GLU A 23 6.69 36.80 -60.76
CA GLU A 23 6.67 36.48 -62.19
C GLU A 23 8.05 36.54 -62.85
N GLU A 24 9.12 36.77 -62.09
CA GLU A 24 10.49 36.83 -62.63
C GLU A 24 11.28 35.56 -62.28
N ALA A 25 10.88 34.44 -62.88
CA ALA A 25 11.77 33.29 -63.08
C ALA A 25 11.61 32.62 -64.44
N SER A 26 10.95 33.28 -65.41
CA SER A 26 10.95 32.85 -66.81
C SER A 26 11.98 33.64 -67.61
N GLY A 27 13.25 33.49 -67.22
CA GLY A 27 14.38 33.84 -68.08
C GLY A 27 14.46 32.86 -69.24
N ASP A 28 13.59 33.04 -70.23
CA ASP A 28 13.72 32.67 -71.64
C ASP A 28 14.32 31.27 -71.93
N ILE A 29 13.65 30.21 -71.48
CA ILE A 29 14.02 28.83 -71.84
C ILE A 29 13.36 28.47 -73.17
N LYS A 30 13.98 28.91 -74.28
CA LYS A 30 13.53 28.57 -75.64
C LYS A 30 13.79 27.11 -76.04
N SER A 31 14.46 26.34 -75.18
CA SER A 31 14.81 24.94 -75.47
C SER A 31 13.79 23.99 -74.86
N LYS A 32 13.15 23.17 -75.69
CA LYS A 32 12.18 22.13 -75.29
C LYS A 32 12.67 21.25 -74.13
N ARG A 33 13.98 20.91 -74.16
CA ARG A 33 14.66 20.13 -73.12
C ARG A 33 14.79 20.86 -71.78
N GLY A 34 14.86 22.19 -71.79
CA GLY A 34 14.89 23.01 -70.57
C GLY A 34 13.52 23.07 -69.89
N CYS A 35 12.44 23.21 -70.68
CA CYS A 35 11.07 23.15 -70.17
C CYS A 35 10.76 21.79 -69.53
N GLU A 36 11.19 20.69 -70.16
CA GLU A 36 11.03 19.33 -69.61
C GLU A 36 11.71 19.16 -68.24
N ARG A 37 12.93 19.70 -68.08
CA ARG A 37 13.63 19.65 -66.78
C ARG A 37 12.92 20.45 -65.70
N ILE A 38 12.44 21.65 -66.02
CA ILE A 38 11.69 22.48 -65.06
C ILE A 38 10.38 21.80 -64.68
N GLN A 39 9.67 21.23 -65.65
CA GLN A 39 8.44 20.51 -65.38
C GLN A 39 8.66 19.31 -64.44
N LYS A 40 9.79 18.59 -64.61
CA LYS A 40 10.19 17.52 -63.70
C LYS A 40 10.41 18.03 -62.28
N ILE A 41 11.16 19.12 -62.12
CA ILE A 41 11.45 19.74 -60.81
C ILE A 41 10.16 20.20 -60.13
N ILE A 42 9.22 20.80 -60.88
CA ILE A 42 7.93 21.25 -60.34
C ILE A 42 7.09 20.06 -59.87
N ASN A 43 7.06 18.97 -60.65
CA ASN A 43 6.32 17.78 -60.26
C ASN A 43 6.94 17.11 -59.03
N GLU A 44 8.28 16.96 -58.98
CA GLU A 44 8.98 16.43 -57.81
C GLU A 44 8.75 17.31 -56.57
N LYS A 45 8.77 18.64 -56.71
CA LYS A 45 8.44 19.56 -55.62
C LYS A 45 7.03 19.33 -55.09
N ARG A 46 6.04 19.19 -55.99
CA ARG A 46 4.65 18.92 -55.61
C ARG A 46 4.51 17.58 -54.89
N ASP A 47 5.19 16.54 -55.38
CA ASP A 47 5.14 15.21 -54.79
C ASP A 47 5.81 15.17 -53.41
N LEU A 48 6.91 15.91 -53.23
CA LEU A 48 7.57 16.08 -51.93
C LEU A 48 6.70 16.87 -50.95
N GLU A 49 6.06 17.95 -51.40
CA GLU A 49 5.12 18.72 -50.58
C GLU A 49 3.96 17.84 -50.09
N LYS A 50 3.40 17.01 -50.97
CA LYS A 50 2.37 16.04 -50.60
C LYS A 50 2.86 15.03 -49.56
N GLN A 51 4.07 14.48 -49.73
CA GLN A 51 4.63 13.55 -48.76
C GLN A 51 4.86 14.18 -47.38
N VAL A 52 5.27 15.45 -47.35
CA VAL A 52 5.44 16.18 -46.09
C VAL A 52 4.10 16.36 -45.39
N GLU A 53 3.03 16.69 -46.12
CA GLU A 53 1.69 16.82 -45.57
C GLU A 53 1.16 15.47 -45.03
N ASP A 54 1.30 14.39 -45.81
CA ASP A 54 0.92 13.03 -45.40
C ASP A 54 1.67 12.59 -44.12
N LEU A 55 2.97 12.90 -44.03
CA LEU A 55 3.78 12.62 -42.83
C LEU A 55 3.34 13.45 -41.62
N GLN A 56 3.03 14.74 -41.80
CA GLN A 56 2.53 15.58 -40.70
C GLN A 56 1.22 15.03 -40.13
N VAL A 57 0.28 14.62 -40.99
CA VAL A 57 -0.98 13.98 -40.56
C VAL A 57 -0.69 12.70 -39.77
N THR A 58 0.25 11.89 -40.23
CA THR A 58 0.64 10.65 -39.54
C THR A 58 1.25 10.92 -38.17
N VAL A 59 2.12 11.93 -38.06
CA VAL A 59 2.74 12.32 -36.79
C VAL A 59 1.69 12.77 -35.77
N VAL A 60 0.73 13.60 -36.19
CA VAL A 60 -0.35 14.05 -35.30
C VAL A 60 -1.20 12.87 -34.82
N SER A 61 -1.59 11.97 -35.73
CA SER A 61 -2.34 10.76 -35.38
C SER A 61 -1.59 9.87 -34.37
N LEU A 62 -0.28 9.71 -34.53
CA LEU A 62 0.55 8.95 -33.60
C LEU A 62 0.68 9.64 -32.24
N GLN A 63 0.79 10.96 -32.20
CA GLN A 63 0.81 11.73 -30.95
C GLN A 63 -0.51 11.57 -30.17
N ASP A 64 -1.65 11.61 -30.86
CA ASP A 64 -2.96 11.38 -30.25
C ASP A 64 -3.09 9.95 -29.70
N ALA A 65 -2.63 8.96 -30.45
CA ALA A 65 -2.61 7.57 -30.00
C ALA A 65 -1.73 7.37 -28.75
N LEU A 66 -0.53 7.98 -28.72
CA LEU A 66 0.34 7.95 -27.55
C LEU A 66 -0.31 8.60 -26.34
N HIS A 67 -0.94 9.76 -26.51
CA HIS A 67 -1.64 10.43 -25.41
C HIS A 67 -2.81 9.60 -24.88
N LYS A 68 -3.55 8.91 -25.76
CA LYS A 68 -4.60 7.95 -25.34
C LYS A 68 -4.02 6.80 -24.51
N TYR A 69 -2.91 6.20 -24.95
CA TYR A 69 -2.26 5.13 -24.20
C TYR A 69 -1.69 5.60 -22.86
N GLU A 70 -1.15 6.82 -22.79
CA GLU A 70 -0.68 7.46 -21.56
C GLU A 70 -1.84 7.59 -20.54
N ILE A 71 -3.00 8.09 -20.99
CA ILE A 71 -4.21 8.20 -20.15
C ILE A 71 -4.68 6.82 -19.69
N GLU A 72 -4.70 5.82 -20.58
CA GLU A 72 -5.09 4.45 -20.24
C GLU A 72 -4.11 3.81 -19.23
N SER A 73 -2.80 4.03 -19.38
CA SER A 73 -1.79 3.57 -18.43
C SER A 73 -2.02 4.20 -17.06
N GLN A 74 -2.19 5.52 -16.98
CA GLN A 74 -2.47 6.21 -15.72
C GLN A 74 -3.77 5.73 -15.07
N PHE A 75 -4.79 5.41 -15.86
CA PHE A 75 -6.05 4.85 -15.35
C PHE A 75 -5.85 3.43 -14.79
N VAL A 76 -5.11 2.58 -15.50
CA VAL A 76 -4.78 1.21 -15.07
C VAL A 76 -3.90 1.23 -13.82
N ASP A 77 -2.90 2.10 -13.74
CA ASP A 77 -2.04 2.28 -12.57
C ASP A 77 -2.84 2.79 -11.36
N ASN A 78 -3.75 3.75 -11.58
CA ASN A 78 -4.68 4.19 -10.53
C ASN A 78 -5.59 3.03 -10.07
N ALA A 79 -6.18 2.25 -10.97
CA ALA A 79 -7.03 1.11 -10.63
C ALA A 79 -6.26 -0.01 -9.90
N MET A 80 -5.00 -0.27 -10.27
CA MET A 80 -4.12 -1.20 -9.55
C MET A 80 -3.71 -0.66 -8.18
N SER A 81 -3.45 0.65 -8.06
CA SER A 81 -3.12 1.27 -6.78
C SER A 81 -4.31 1.28 -5.80
N VAL A 82 -5.55 1.40 -6.31
CA VAL A 82 -6.78 1.27 -5.53
C VAL A 82 -7.01 -0.19 -5.10
N SER A 83 -6.71 -1.16 -5.97
CA SER A 83 -6.79 -2.59 -5.62
C SER A 83 -5.71 -3.03 -4.61
N ASN A 84 -4.53 -2.39 -4.61
CA ASN A 84 -3.47 -2.67 -3.64
C ASN A 84 -3.66 -1.99 -2.26
N LYS A 85 -4.74 -1.22 -2.04
CA LYS A 85 -4.94 -0.46 -0.78
C LYS A 85 -6.09 -0.95 0.11
N GLN A 86 -6.89 -1.91 -0.31
CA GLN A 86 -7.88 -2.54 0.57
C GLN A 86 -7.94 -4.06 0.33
N LYS A 87 -6.98 -4.80 0.89
CA LYS A 87 -7.24 -6.21 1.20
C LYS A 87 -8.49 -6.26 2.06
N LYS A 88 -9.46 -7.10 1.70
CA LYS A 88 -10.71 -7.22 2.45
C LYS A 88 -10.36 -7.56 3.90
N PRO A 89 -11.08 -7.02 4.91
CA PRO A 89 -10.75 -7.26 6.31
C PRO A 89 -10.72 -8.76 6.64
N ALA A 90 -11.55 -9.57 5.98
CA ALA A 90 -11.54 -11.02 6.11
C ALA A 90 -10.25 -11.68 5.58
N GLU A 91 -9.66 -11.14 4.52
CA GLU A 91 -8.41 -11.64 3.93
C GLU A 91 -7.21 -11.31 4.82
N LEU A 92 -7.17 -10.09 5.38
CA LEU A 92 -6.14 -9.71 6.35
C LEU A 92 -6.20 -10.57 7.61
N VAL A 93 -7.41 -10.87 8.10
CA VAL A 93 -7.58 -11.80 9.22
C VAL A 93 -7.06 -13.19 8.87
N LEU A 94 -7.36 -13.71 7.68
CA LEU A 94 -6.88 -15.03 7.26
C LEU A 94 -5.35 -15.09 7.16
N GLU A 95 -4.73 -14.05 6.60
CA GLU A 95 -3.27 -13.93 6.51
C GLU A 95 -2.62 -13.86 7.90
N ALA A 96 -3.17 -13.04 8.80
CA ALA A 96 -2.69 -12.95 10.18
C ALA A 96 -2.79 -14.30 10.90
N LYS A 97 -3.91 -15.03 10.72
CA LYS A 97 -4.05 -16.40 11.26
C LYS A 97 -2.98 -17.33 10.71
N HIS A 98 -2.72 -17.27 9.41
CA HIS A 98 -1.71 -18.11 8.77
C HIS A 98 -0.31 -17.82 9.33
N GLN A 99 0.05 -16.56 9.51
CA GLN A 99 1.34 -16.17 10.08
C GLN A 99 1.51 -16.63 11.53
N ILE A 100 0.46 -16.51 12.36
CA ILE A 100 0.47 -17.02 13.74
C ILE A 100 0.73 -18.53 13.74
N ILE A 101 -0.02 -19.30 12.95
CA ILE A 101 0.14 -20.76 12.89
C ILE A 101 1.54 -21.14 12.39
N LYS A 102 2.04 -20.45 11.36
CA LYS A 102 3.40 -20.66 10.83
C LYS A 102 4.45 -20.43 11.91
N TYR A 103 4.31 -19.36 12.71
CA TYR A 103 5.23 -19.08 13.81
C TYR A 103 5.16 -20.14 14.91
N LEU A 104 3.96 -20.57 15.31
CA LEU A 104 3.79 -21.64 16.30
C LEU A 104 4.47 -22.93 15.84
N ASN A 105 4.22 -23.36 14.60
CA ASN A 105 4.82 -24.58 14.06
C ASN A 105 6.35 -24.51 14.01
N SER A 106 6.95 -23.31 13.88
CA SER A 106 8.41 -23.16 13.90
C SER A 106 9.05 -23.38 15.27
N ARG A 107 8.26 -23.43 16.34
CA ARG A 107 8.69 -23.59 17.73
C ARG A 107 8.06 -24.83 18.39
N GLU A 108 7.64 -25.80 17.59
CA GLU A 108 6.99 -27.03 18.07
C GLU A 108 7.89 -27.86 19.01
N ASP A 109 9.21 -27.71 18.89
CA ASP A 109 10.23 -28.38 19.69
C ASP A 109 10.45 -27.77 21.09
N GLU A 110 9.84 -26.63 21.40
CA GLU A 110 9.96 -25.99 22.71
C GLU A 110 9.13 -26.70 23.79
N VAL A 111 9.68 -26.82 25.01
CA VAL A 111 9.04 -27.54 26.13
C VAL A 111 7.70 -26.93 26.55
N ASP A 112 7.56 -25.60 26.45
CA ASP A 112 6.37 -24.85 26.80
C ASP A 112 5.45 -24.55 25.60
N HIS A 113 5.80 -25.05 24.42
CA HIS A 113 5.08 -24.82 23.17
C HIS A 113 3.59 -25.14 23.29
N SER A 114 3.26 -26.32 23.80
CA SER A 114 1.87 -26.81 23.86
C SER A 114 0.95 -25.85 24.63
N ALA A 115 1.39 -25.35 25.78
CA ALA A 115 0.62 -24.42 26.59
C ALA A 115 0.48 -23.05 25.91
N LYS A 116 1.56 -22.55 25.30
CA LYS A 116 1.56 -21.27 24.56
C LYS A 116 0.68 -21.34 23.31
N ALA A 117 0.82 -22.40 22.52
CA ALA A 117 0.00 -22.65 21.34
C ALA A 117 -1.49 -22.72 21.70
N GLN A 118 -1.85 -23.33 22.84
CA GLN A 118 -3.23 -23.36 23.31
C GLN A 118 -3.80 -21.97 23.61
N CYS A 119 -3.00 -21.04 24.13
CA CYS A 119 -3.40 -19.64 24.29
C CYS A 119 -3.67 -18.97 22.94
N PHE A 120 -2.80 -19.20 21.95
CA PHE A 120 -3.02 -18.68 20.60
C PHE A 120 -4.23 -19.32 19.90
N TYR A 121 -4.52 -20.61 20.09
CA TYR A 121 -5.71 -21.22 19.49
C TYR A 121 -7.01 -20.58 19.99
N LYS A 122 -7.07 -20.20 21.28
CA LYS A 122 -8.21 -19.43 21.82
C LYS A 122 -8.33 -18.08 21.14
N TYR A 123 -7.21 -17.39 20.95
CA TYR A 123 -7.12 -16.11 20.24
C TYR A 123 -7.57 -16.21 18.77
N LEU A 124 -7.12 -17.24 18.05
CA LEU A 124 -7.43 -17.48 16.63
C LEU A 124 -8.89 -17.89 16.39
N THR A 125 -9.53 -18.52 17.38
CA THR A 125 -10.90 -19.01 17.29
C THR A 125 -11.90 -17.87 17.46
N ASP A 126 -11.58 -16.87 18.29
CA ASP A 126 -12.44 -15.72 18.54
C ASP A 126 -12.30 -14.67 17.41
N PRO A 127 -13.38 -14.38 16.66
CA PRO A 127 -13.36 -13.35 15.62
C PRO A 127 -13.03 -11.95 16.16
N PHE A 128 -13.43 -11.64 17.40
CA PHE A 128 -13.21 -10.32 18.00
C PHE A 128 -11.72 -10.02 18.15
N TYR A 129 -10.98 -10.94 18.77
CA TYR A 129 -9.55 -10.75 19.02
C TYR A 129 -8.73 -10.65 17.73
N MET A 130 -9.07 -11.44 16.71
CA MET A 130 -8.40 -11.38 15.42
C MET A 130 -8.67 -10.07 14.66
N GLN A 131 -9.88 -9.53 14.77
CA GLN A 131 -10.20 -8.22 14.20
C GLN A 131 -9.40 -7.12 14.90
N VAL A 132 -9.33 -7.15 16.23
CA VAL A 132 -8.51 -6.20 17.01
C VAL A 132 -7.04 -6.31 16.62
N PHE A 133 -6.51 -7.52 16.44
CA PHE A 133 -5.12 -7.74 16.01
C PHE A 133 -4.77 -7.01 14.72
N VAL A 134 -5.59 -7.25 13.68
CA VAL A 134 -5.40 -6.73 12.33
C VAL A 134 -5.62 -5.22 12.27
N GLN A 135 -6.55 -4.70 13.08
CA GLN A 135 -6.79 -3.25 13.15
C GLN A 135 -5.69 -2.51 13.91
N THR A 136 -5.12 -3.15 14.94
CA THR A 136 -4.12 -2.52 15.82
C THR A 136 -2.71 -2.60 15.25
N ASN A 137 -2.37 -3.70 14.57
CA ASN A 137 -1.02 -3.97 14.08
C ASN A 137 -0.99 -4.00 12.56
N LYS A 138 0.01 -3.36 11.96
CA LYS A 138 0.24 -3.44 10.51
C LYS A 138 0.83 -4.82 10.13
N PRO A 139 0.61 -5.32 8.91
CA PRO A 139 1.16 -6.61 8.46
C PRO A 139 2.66 -6.79 8.68
N GLU A 140 3.44 -5.72 8.53
CA GLU A 140 4.89 -5.74 8.72
C GLU A 140 5.30 -5.93 10.19
N GLN A 141 4.40 -5.62 11.13
CA GLN A 141 4.62 -5.71 12.57
C GLN A 141 4.11 -7.01 13.18
N TRP A 142 3.23 -7.73 12.48
CA TRP A 142 2.59 -8.94 13.00
C TRP A 142 3.59 -9.95 13.54
N GLN A 143 4.68 -10.21 12.83
CA GLN A 143 5.71 -11.16 13.26
C GLN A 143 6.27 -10.80 14.64
N SER A 144 6.73 -9.56 14.82
CA SER A 144 7.32 -9.10 16.09
C SER A 144 6.28 -9.06 17.22
N THR A 145 5.03 -8.70 16.91
CA THR A 145 3.94 -8.72 17.89
C THR A 145 3.62 -10.15 18.33
N ILE A 146 3.56 -11.11 17.39
CA ILE A 146 3.33 -12.54 17.70
C ILE A 146 4.46 -13.07 18.58
N GLU A 147 5.71 -12.76 18.25
CA GLU A 147 6.87 -13.14 19.06
C GLU A 147 6.79 -12.56 20.48
N SER A 148 6.47 -11.27 20.59
CA SER A 148 6.30 -10.60 21.89
C SER A 148 5.20 -11.26 22.73
N ILE A 149 4.04 -11.53 22.13
CA ILE A 149 2.93 -12.21 22.81
C ILE A 149 3.37 -13.62 23.24
N TYR A 150 3.98 -14.38 22.34
CA TYR A 150 4.43 -15.75 22.63
C TYR A 150 5.45 -15.81 23.77
N ASN A 151 6.39 -14.86 23.82
CA ASN A 151 7.38 -14.77 24.90
C ASN A 151 6.78 -14.26 26.21
N SER A 152 5.70 -13.47 26.15
CA SER A 152 5.00 -12.95 27.33
C SER A 152 4.11 -13.99 28.03
N ILE A 153 3.73 -15.06 27.31
CA ILE A 153 2.99 -16.17 27.90
C ILE A 153 3.95 -16.94 28.81
N GLY A 154 3.96 -16.56 30.09
CA GLY A 154 4.61 -17.33 31.13
C GLY A 154 3.92 -18.67 31.33
N MET A 155 4.66 -19.65 31.82
CA MET A 155 4.07 -20.89 32.32
C MET A 155 2.95 -20.53 33.30
N PRO A 156 1.73 -21.07 33.16
CA PRO A 156 0.87 -21.14 34.33
C PRO A 156 1.67 -21.94 35.36
N GLU A 157 2.10 -21.26 36.44
CA GLU A 157 2.64 -21.90 37.63
C GLU A 157 1.84 -23.18 37.87
N PRO A 158 2.48 -24.36 38.00
CA PRO A 158 1.76 -25.59 38.29
C PRO A 158 1.07 -25.40 39.64
N SER A 159 -0.15 -24.91 39.58
CA SER A 159 -0.95 -24.69 40.77
C SER A 159 -1.33 -26.08 41.28
N PHE A 160 -0.54 -26.55 42.25
CA PHE A 160 -0.86 -27.73 43.05
C PHE A 160 -2.21 -27.59 43.77
N ALA A 161 -2.85 -26.40 43.72
CA ALA A 161 -4.21 -26.20 44.24
C ALA A 161 -5.28 -27.01 43.47
N ASN A 162 -5.03 -27.40 42.22
CA ASN A 162 -5.96 -28.22 41.41
C ASN A 162 -5.39 -29.56 40.97
N ALA A 163 -4.23 -29.98 41.50
CA ALA A 163 -3.82 -31.36 41.41
C ALA A 163 -4.87 -32.20 42.16
N LYS A 164 -5.79 -32.84 41.42
CA LYS A 164 -6.53 -33.98 41.95
C LYS A 164 -5.47 -35.01 42.32
N ILE A 165 -5.07 -34.99 43.58
CA ILE A 165 -4.38 -36.09 44.22
C ILE A 165 -5.37 -37.24 44.11
N THR A 166 -5.21 -38.13 43.13
CA THR A 166 -5.84 -39.44 43.19
C THR A 166 -5.22 -40.10 44.40
N PRO A 167 -5.96 -40.34 45.49
CA PRO A 167 -5.36 -40.93 46.67
C PRO A 167 -5.03 -42.37 46.30
N LEU A 168 -3.75 -42.67 46.11
CA LEU A 168 -3.25 -44.02 46.29
C LEU A 168 -3.75 -44.46 47.67
N GLN A 169 -4.56 -45.52 47.71
CA GLN A 169 -5.10 -46.08 48.95
C GLN A 169 -3.94 -46.39 49.90
N THR A 170 -3.68 -45.47 50.82
CA THR A 170 -2.76 -45.67 51.93
C THR A 170 -3.61 -46.08 53.12
N LEU A 171 -3.27 -47.25 53.66
CA LEU A 171 -3.77 -47.75 54.94
C LEU A 171 -3.64 -46.64 55.98
N GLN A 172 -4.75 -46.28 56.63
CA GLN A 172 -4.83 -45.11 57.50
C GLN A 172 -4.00 -45.28 58.78
N PRO A 173 -3.09 -44.35 59.11
CA PRO A 173 -2.55 -44.25 60.46
C PRO A 173 -3.43 -43.36 61.35
N ILE A 174 -3.42 -43.71 62.63
CA ILE A 174 -4.31 -43.22 63.69
C ILE A 174 -4.18 -41.70 63.95
N ARG A 175 -5.34 -41.10 64.16
CA ARG A 175 -5.64 -39.69 64.46
C ARG A 175 -4.99 -39.16 65.74
N ALA A 176 -4.47 -37.93 65.70
CA ALA A 176 -4.42 -37.03 66.85
C ALA A 176 -4.82 -35.60 66.42
N ARG A 177 -5.47 -34.87 67.33
CA ARG A 177 -6.28 -33.67 67.10
C ARG A 177 -5.56 -32.37 67.51
N THR A 178 -6.15 -31.23 67.10
CA THR A 178 -5.96 -29.83 67.55
C THR A 178 -4.74 -29.13 66.92
N SER A 179 -4.74 -27.84 66.53
CA SER A 179 -5.45 -26.67 67.04
C SER A 179 -5.53 -25.52 66.00
N THR A 180 -6.52 -24.65 66.17
CA THR A 180 -6.79 -23.34 65.54
C THR A 180 -5.60 -22.37 65.56
N LEU A 181 -5.34 -21.59 64.47
CA LEU A 181 -5.17 -20.12 64.47
C LEU A 181 -4.84 -19.55 63.06
N GLY A 182 -5.54 -18.48 62.66
CA GLY A 182 -5.03 -17.45 61.72
C GLY A 182 -5.38 -17.59 60.24
N ALA A 183 -6.34 -16.81 59.77
CA ALA A 183 -6.59 -16.59 58.34
C ALA A 183 -5.68 -15.47 57.79
N PRO A 184 -5.04 -15.65 56.63
CA PRO A 184 -4.74 -14.53 55.75
C PRO A 184 -5.86 -14.41 54.71
N LEU A 185 -6.30 -13.17 54.51
CA LEU A 185 -7.21 -12.76 53.44
C LEU A 185 -6.65 -13.23 52.09
N ALA A 186 -7.31 -14.22 51.50
CA ALA A 186 -7.07 -14.58 50.12
C ALA A 186 -7.73 -13.52 49.23
N SER A 187 -6.93 -12.60 48.71
CA SER A 187 -7.28 -11.86 47.49
C SER A 187 -7.23 -12.84 46.31
N SER A 188 -8.22 -13.74 46.27
CA SER A 188 -8.73 -14.37 45.06
C SER A 188 -9.62 -13.29 44.39
N GLU A 189 -9.53 -13.01 43.10
CA GLU A 189 -9.79 -13.95 42.02
C GLU A 189 -9.16 -13.42 40.72
N ASN A 190 -8.78 -14.34 39.84
CA ASN A 190 -8.52 -14.18 38.41
C ASN A 190 -7.37 -13.29 37.88
N PRO A 191 -6.49 -13.83 37.00
CA PRO A 191 -5.56 -13.02 36.21
C PRO A 191 -6.27 -12.09 35.22
N MET A 192 -7.52 -12.39 34.84
CA MET A 192 -8.37 -11.50 34.03
C MET A 192 -8.71 -10.20 34.76
N ASP A 193 -8.94 -10.25 36.07
CA ASP A 193 -9.25 -9.05 36.86
C ASP A 193 -8.04 -8.14 37.00
N ARG A 194 -6.82 -8.69 36.97
CA ARG A 194 -5.57 -7.91 36.91
C ARG A 194 -5.40 -7.18 35.58
N ILE A 195 -5.80 -7.80 34.46
CA ILE A 195 -5.76 -7.17 33.13
C ILE A 195 -6.81 -6.05 33.06
N ALA A 196 -8.02 -6.28 33.57
CA ALA A 196 -9.09 -5.28 33.61
C ALA A 196 -8.74 -4.08 34.52
N GLN A 197 -8.13 -4.34 35.67
CA GLN A 197 -7.71 -3.30 36.62
C GLN A 197 -6.51 -2.48 36.09
N HIS A 198 -5.62 -3.11 35.32
CA HIS A 198 -4.53 -2.40 34.64
C HIS A 198 -5.03 -1.49 33.50
N LEU A 199 -6.06 -1.91 32.76
CA LEU A 199 -6.73 -1.08 31.75
C LEU A 199 -7.49 0.10 32.38
N GLY A 200 -8.19 -0.11 33.49
CA GLY A 200 -8.91 0.95 34.22
C GLY A 200 -7.99 2.00 34.86
N ASN A 201 -6.80 1.62 35.34
CA ASN A 201 -5.80 2.55 35.88
C ASN A 201 -5.09 3.39 34.80
N MET A 202 -5.24 3.06 33.51
CA MET A 202 -4.72 3.87 32.40
C MET A 202 -5.71 4.92 31.87
N GLY A 203 -6.90 5.04 32.45
CA GLY A 203 -7.81 6.15 32.18
C GLY A 203 -8.30 6.22 30.73
N ILE A 204 -8.86 5.11 30.21
CA ILE A 204 -9.62 5.06 28.96
C ILE A 204 -10.99 4.43 29.24
#